data_AF-A0AAP4BS76-F1
#
_entry.id   AF-A0AAP4BS76-F1
#
_cell.length_a   1.000
_cell.length_b   1.000
_cell.length_c   1.000
_cell.angle_alpha   90.00
_cell.angle_beta   90.00
_cell.angle_gamma   90.00
#
_symmetry.space_group_name_H-M   'P 1'
#
loop_
_entity.id
_entity.type
_entity.pdbx_description
1 polymer ?
#
loop_
_entity_poly.entity_id
_entity_poly.type
_entity_poly.pdbx_seq_one_letter_code
_entity_poly.pdbx_strand_id
1 'polypeptide(L)'
;MSSKRYSGDILQGHKRRQTPTFPDLPAQQGMVLEVVGEDFVGALIDIDKTFSGHLARLEDRHGNRRVFPIIPGGFMFDGRRVNLSKAMHQPAVQTPTHSNSGSRRVQNVSAKIAAPSRIWVEGVHDAALVEKIWGHDLRVEGVVVEYLEGLDNLAERLAEFQPSAQRRIGVLADHLIAGTKEARLTEDVGPHVLVTGHPYVDIWEAVKPERVGLQKWPQVPRGQDWKTGVCKAVGWSDPKEAWHRIYNSVHSFRDIDISLIGAVERLVDFVTNPDLQKSDLL
;
A
#
# COMPACT_ATOMS: atom_id res chain seq x y z
N MET A 1 -6.44 -73.99 50.04
CA MET A 1 -7.02 -72.63 49.96
C MET A 1 -5.86 -71.63 49.94
N SER A 2 -5.42 -71.21 48.75
CA SER A 2 -4.22 -70.39 48.57
C SER A 2 -4.56 -68.90 48.47
N SER A 3 -3.79 -68.12 49.22
CA SER A 3 -3.86 -66.67 49.41
C SER A 3 -3.70 -65.89 48.10
N LYS A 4 -4.76 -65.20 47.65
CA LYS A 4 -4.66 -64.05 46.74
C LYS A 4 -4.81 -62.77 47.56
N ARG A 5 -3.73 -62.29 48.17
CA ARG A 5 -3.69 -60.98 48.84
C ARG A 5 -2.66 -59.99 48.29
N TYR A 6 -1.90 -60.34 47.26
CA TYR A 6 -0.96 -59.40 46.64
C TYR A 6 -0.88 -59.65 45.12
N SER A 7 -1.83 -59.08 44.38
CA SER A 7 -1.71 -58.90 42.92
C SER A 7 -1.80 -57.42 42.60
N GLY A 8 -0.80 -56.67 43.06
CA GLY A 8 -0.56 -55.28 42.66
C GLY A 8 0.82 -55.22 42.04
N ASP A 9 0.90 -54.81 40.78
CA ASP A 9 2.15 -54.62 40.06
C ASP A 9 2.97 -53.50 40.73
N ILE A 10 4.08 -53.88 41.36
CA ILE A 10 4.93 -53.00 42.19
C ILE A 10 5.85 -52.12 41.31
N LEU A 11 5.87 -52.33 39.98
CA LEU A 11 6.69 -51.57 39.04
C LEU A 11 5.96 -50.39 38.39
N GLN A 12 4.68 -50.16 38.69
CA GLN A 12 4.00 -48.93 38.30
C GLN A 12 4.48 -47.77 39.17
N GLY A 13 5.48 -47.04 38.67
CA GLY A 13 6.00 -45.83 39.31
C GLY A 13 4.88 -44.89 39.76
N HIS A 14 5.01 -44.36 40.98
CA HIS A 14 4.01 -43.50 41.59
C HIS A 14 3.58 -42.36 40.64
N LYS A 15 2.28 -42.28 40.30
CA LYS A 15 1.65 -41.16 39.55
C LYS A 15 1.99 -39.77 40.11
N ARG A 16 2.47 -39.71 41.37
CA ARG A 16 2.90 -38.52 42.10
C ARG A 16 4.17 -37.83 41.56
N ARG A 17 4.85 -38.41 40.56
CA ARG A 17 6.06 -37.83 39.92
C ARG A 17 5.84 -37.32 38.49
N GLN A 18 4.61 -37.36 37.97
CA GLN A 18 4.32 -36.79 36.64
C GLN A 18 4.15 -35.28 36.76
N THR A 19 4.94 -34.52 36.00
CA THR A 19 4.74 -33.08 35.83
C THR A 19 3.34 -32.85 35.26
N PRO A 20 2.51 -31.99 35.87
CA PRO A 20 1.19 -31.66 35.32
C PRO A 20 1.32 -31.15 33.88
N THR A 21 0.54 -31.71 32.97
CA THR A 21 0.42 -31.20 31.60
C THR A 21 -0.80 -30.28 31.52
N PHE A 22 -0.63 -29.14 30.86
CA PHE A 22 -1.70 -28.16 30.64
C PHE A 22 -1.92 -27.99 29.14
N PRO A 23 -3.15 -27.69 28.70
CA PRO A 23 -3.42 -27.39 27.30
C PRO A 23 -2.67 -26.11 26.89
N ASP A 24 -2.08 -26.13 25.70
CA ASP A 24 -1.46 -24.95 25.10
C ASP A 24 -2.54 -23.98 24.62
N LEU A 25 -2.39 -22.71 24.95
CA LEU A 25 -3.29 -21.62 24.59
C LEU A 25 -2.50 -20.52 23.88
N PRO A 26 -2.72 -20.31 22.57
CA PRO A 26 -2.20 -19.17 21.83
C PRO A 26 -2.51 -17.83 22.50
N ALA A 27 -1.49 -17.05 22.85
CA ALA A 27 -1.65 -15.71 23.39
C ALA A 27 -2.28 -14.72 22.38
N GLN A 28 -3.49 -14.22 22.65
CA GLN A 28 -4.12 -13.15 21.88
C GLN A 28 -4.31 -11.90 22.74
N GLN A 29 -4.09 -10.72 22.15
CA GLN A 29 -4.31 -9.46 22.83
C GLN A 29 -5.79 -9.32 23.21
N GLY A 30 -6.06 -8.81 24.42
CA GLY A 30 -7.40 -8.68 24.99
C GLY A 30 -7.92 -9.92 25.72
N MET A 31 -7.24 -11.07 25.63
CA MET A 31 -7.62 -12.26 26.41
C MET A 31 -7.52 -11.99 27.90
N VAL A 32 -8.57 -12.29 28.64
CA VAL A 32 -8.58 -12.14 30.10
C VAL A 32 -7.94 -13.39 30.72
N LEU A 33 -6.84 -13.20 31.43
CA LEU A 33 -6.08 -14.25 32.08
C LEU A 33 -6.05 -14.00 33.59
N GLU A 34 -6.23 -15.08 34.35
CA GLU A 34 -6.00 -15.13 35.79
C GLU A 34 -4.60 -15.67 36.05
N VAL A 35 -3.86 -15.04 36.97
CA VAL A 35 -2.48 -15.45 37.32
C VAL A 35 -2.54 -16.50 38.41
N VAL A 36 -1.97 -17.68 38.16
CA VAL A 36 -2.00 -18.77 39.13
C VAL A 36 -1.14 -18.43 40.34
N GLY A 37 -1.76 -18.43 41.53
CA GLY A 37 -1.08 -18.15 42.79
C GLY A 37 -0.99 -16.67 43.15
N GLU A 38 -1.52 -15.79 42.31
CA GLU A 38 -1.73 -14.38 42.62
C GLU A 38 -3.20 -14.01 42.45
N ASP A 39 -3.71 -13.10 43.27
CA ASP A 39 -5.06 -12.56 43.11
C ASP A 39 -5.04 -11.44 42.05
N PHE A 40 -4.72 -11.80 40.80
CA PHE A 40 -4.67 -10.86 39.68
C PHE A 40 -5.33 -11.44 38.43
N VAL A 41 -6.27 -10.67 37.87
CA VAL A 41 -6.97 -10.98 36.61
C VAL A 41 -6.88 -9.76 35.71
N GLY A 42 -6.45 -9.95 34.46
CA GLY A 42 -6.31 -8.85 33.52
C GLY A 42 -6.29 -9.29 32.06
N ALA A 43 -6.56 -8.33 31.18
CA ALA A 43 -6.49 -8.52 29.73
C ALA A 43 -5.02 -8.50 29.27
N LEU A 44 -4.65 -9.44 28.41
CA LEU A 44 -3.32 -9.49 27.82
C LEU A 44 -3.10 -8.30 26.89
N ILE A 45 -2.16 -7.43 27.23
CA ILE A 45 -1.81 -6.26 26.43
C ILE A 45 -0.68 -6.56 25.47
N ASP A 46 0.37 -7.22 25.96
CA ASP A 46 1.58 -7.49 25.17
C ASP A 46 2.40 -8.63 25.77
N ILE A 47 3.35 -9.17 25.00
CA ILE A 47 4.37 -10.12 25.46
C ILE A 47 5.76 -9.60 25.12
N ASP A 48 6.51 -9.26 26.16
CA ASP A 48 7.90 -8.79 26.07
C ASP A 48 8.88 -9.99 26.09
N LYS A 49 9.93 -9.94 25.26
CA LYS A 49 11.04 -10.90 25.29
C LYS A 49 12.21 -10.33 26.10
N THR A 50 12.65 -11.05 27.13
CA THR A 50 13.82 -10.71 27.95
C THR A 50 14.90 -11.79 27.83
N PHE A 51 16.09 -11.52 28.40
CA PHE A 51 17.19 -12.48 28.43
C PHE A 51 16.83 -13.76 29.24
N SER A 52 15.94 -13.65 30.22
CA SER A 52 15.54 -14.74 31.12
C SER A 52 14.23 -15.44 30.72
N GLY A 53 13.54 -14.99 29.66
CA GLY A 53 12.31 -15.62 29.20
C GLY A 53 11.34 -14.64 28.53
N HIS A 54 10.06 -14.97 28.54
CA HIS A 54 8.99 -14.10 28.05
C HIS A 54 8.16 -13.59 29.22
N LEU A 55 7.70 -12.35 29.11
CA LEU A 55 6.89 -11.69 30.11
C LEU A 55 5.57 -11.24 29.50
N ALA A 56 4.44 -11.66 30.06
CA ALA A 56 3.11 -11.21 29.69
C ALA A 56 2.75 -9.94 30.46
N ARG A 57 2.31 -8.90 29.76
CA ARG A 57 1.80 -7.66 30.35
C ARG A 57 0.28 -7.74 30.40
N LEU A 58 -0.30 -7.69 31.59
CA LEU A 58 -1.74 -7.73 31.82
C LEU A 58 -2.25 -6.39 32.37
N GLU A 59 -3.45 -5.99 31.98
CA GLU A 59 -4.16 -4.82 32.52
C GLU A 59 -5.47 -5.24 33.19
N ASP A 60 -5.68 -4.84 34.46
CA ASP A 60 -6.92 -5.13 35.17
C ASP A 60 -8.06 -4.14 34.80
N ARG A 61 -9.27 -4.39 35.31
CA ARG A 61 -10.46 -3.53 35.07
C ARG A 61 -10.33 -2.09 35.59
N HIS A 62 -9.35 -1.81 36.45
CA HIS A 62 -9.07 -0.49 37.00
C HIS A 62 -7.91 0.21 36.28
N GLY A 63 -7.37 -0.41 35.22
CA GLY A 63 -6.25 0.11 34.43
C GLY A 63 -4.88 -0.17 35.03
N ASN A 64 -4.77 -0.98 36.10
CA ASN A 64 -3.47 -1.33 36.66
C ASN A 64 -2.76 -2.33 35.76
N ARG A 65 -1.52 -2.01 35.39
CA ARG A 65 -0.69 -2.85 34.51
C ARG A 65 0.37 -3.59 35.32
N ARG A 66 0.43 -4.91 35.15
CA ARG A 66 1.44 -5.77 35.78
C ARG A 66 2.05 -6.71 34.76
N VAL A 67 3.28 -7.16 35.05
CA VAL A 67 4.07 -8.00 34.17
C VAL A 67 4.35 -9.33 34.87
N PHE A 68 4.09 -10.44 34.19
CA PHE A 68 4.19 -11.79 34.74
C PHE A 68 5.04 -12.69 33.84
N PRO A 69 5.94 -13.53 34.39
CA PRO A 69 6.70 -14.46 33.58
C PRO A 69 5.79 -15.53 32.97
N ILE A 70 6.02 -15.85 31.70
CA ILE A 70 5.32 -16.94 31.03
C ILE A 70 5.98 -18.26 31.43
N ILE A 71 5.37 -18.94 32.40
CA ILE A 71 5.77 -20.27 32.89
C ILE A 71 4.68 -21.31 32.60
N PRO A 72 5.03 -22.60 32.41
CA PRO A 72 4.05 -23.66 32.20
C PRO A 72 2.98 -23.69 33.31
N GLY A 73 1.71 -23.65 32.93
CA GLY A 73 0.57 -23.63 33.85
C GLY A 73 0.46 -22.39 34.76
N GLY A 74 1.17 -21.30 34.43
CA GLY A 74 1.18 -20.06 35.22
C GLY A 74 -0.07 -19.19 35.09
N PHE A 75 -0.95 -19.50 34.13
CA PHE A 75 -2.16 -18.74 33.87
C PHE A 75 -3.39 -19.64 33.82
N MET A 76 -4.55 -19.04 34.10
CA MET A 76 -5.87 -19.61 33.92
C MET A 76 -6.66 -18.81 32.89
N PHE A 77 -7.31 -19.52 31.97
CA PHE A 77 -8.27 -18.98 31.01
C PHE A 77 -9.58 -19.72 31.19
N ASP A 78 -10.68 -18.98 31.40
CA ASP A 78 -12.00 -19.54 31.75
C ASP A 78 -11.94 -20.57 32.91
N GLY A 79 -11.16 -20.25 33.95
CA GLY A 79 -11.00 -21.10 35.13
C GLY A 79 -10.19 -22.37 34.92
N ARG A 80 -9.52 -22.54 33.77
CA ARG A 80 -8.67 -23.71 33.46
C ARG A 80 -7.23 -23.29 33.32
N ARG A 81 -6.30 -24.02 33.95
CA ARG A 81 -4.86 -23.76 33.79
C ARG A 81 -4.41 -24.06 32.37
N VAL A 82 -3.61 -23.17 31.81
CA VAL A 82 -3.13 -23.24 30.43
C VAL A 82 -1.63 -22.95 30.36
N ASN A 83 -0.98 -23.49 29.33
CA ASN A 83 0.33 -23.03 28.91
C ASN A 83 0.12 -21.92 27.88
N LEU A 84 0.42 -20.68 28.26
CA LEU A 84 0.30 -19.56 27.33
C LEU A 84 1.40 -19.68 26.27
N SER A 85 1.05 -20.14 25.07
CA SER A 85 1.97 -20.38 23.97
C SER A 85 2.14 -19.12 23.13
N LYS A 86 3.34 -18.94 22.58
CA LYS A 86 3.67 -17.81 21.71
C LYS A 86 2.96 -17.95 20.39
N ALA A 87 1.72 -17.51 20.35
CA ALA A 87 1.02 -17.18 19.12
C ALA A 87 0.19 -15.94 19.37
N MET A 88 0.88 -14.80 19.60
CA MET A 88 0.42 -13.58 18.97
C MET A 88 0.30 -13.95 17.51
N HIS A 89 -0.93 -14.24 17.06
CA HIS A 89 -1.25 -14.09 15.67
C HIS A 89 -0.90 -12.63 15.41
N GLN A 90 0.29 -12.38 14.86
CA GLN A 90 0.42 -11.25 13.97
C GLN A 90 -0.79 -11.40 13.05
N PRO A 91 -1.75 -10.44 13.02
CA PRO A 91 -2.82 -10.53 12.05
C PRO A 91 -2.12 -10.83 10.74
N ALA A 92 -2.44 -11.97 10.13
CA ALA A 92 -1.77 -12.41 8.91
C ALA A 92 -1.80 -11.18 8.01
N VAL A 93 -0.61 -10.66 7.66
CA VAL A 93 -0.52 -9.43 6.86
C VAL A 93 -1.30 -9.75 5.60
N GLN A 94 -2.54 -9.28 5.54
CA GLN A 94 -3.42 -9.60 4.43
C GLN A 94 -2.73 -8.98 3.24
N THR A 95 -2.16 -9.83 2.40
CA THR A 95 -1.47 -9.35 1.23
C THR A 95 -2.54 -8.62 0.40
N PRO A 96 -2.33 -7.35 0.04
CA PRO A 96 -3.35 -6.58 -0.65
C PRO A 96 -3.85 -7.37 -1.86
N THR A 97 -5.17 -7.57 -1.93
CA THR A 97 -5.80 -8.30 -3.03
C THR A 97 -5.91 -7.44 -4.29
N HIS A 98 -5.73 -6.12 -4.14
CA HIS A 98 -5.76 -5.14 -5.22
C HIS A 98 -4.47 -4.30 -5.29
N SER A 99 -4.18 -3.77 -6.48
CA SER A 99 -3.16 -2.75 -6.71
C SER A 99 -3.64 -1.36 -6.27
N ASN A 100 -2.76 -0.36 -6.33
CA ASN A 100 -3.13 1.02 -6.00
C ASN A 100 -4.06 1.65 -7.04
N SER A 101 -4.06 1.17 -8.29
CA SER A 101 -5.02 1.53 -9.34
C SER A 101 -6.39 0.86 -9.15
N GLY A 102 -6.45 -0.21 -8.34
CA GLY A 102 -7.67 -0.94 -8.02
C GLY A 102 -7.84 -2.26 -8.78
N SER A 103 -6.93 -2.62 -9.68
CA SER A 103 -6.93 -3.92 -10.36
C SER A 103 -6.68 -5.07 -9.37
N ARG A 104 -6.96 -6.32 -9.78
CA ARG A 104 -6.61 -7.49 -8.95
C ARG A 104 -5.11 -7.68 -8.95
N ARG A 105 -4.52 -7.72 -7.76
CA ARG A 105 -3.07 -7.83 -7.62
C ARG A 105 -2.59 -9.20 -8.09
N VAL A 106 -1.76 -9.20 -9.12
CA VAL A 106 -0.99 -10.37 -9.53
C VAL A 106 0.17 -10.58 -8.56
N GLN A 107 0.23 -11.77 -7.96
CA GLN A 107 1.32 -12.18 -7.07
C GLN A 107 2.51 -12.73 -7.88
N ASN A 108 3.71 -12.64 -7.31
CA ASN A 108 4.94 -13.20 -7.88
C ASN A 108 5.27 -12.70 -9.30
N VAL A 109 5.02 -11.42 -9.58
CA VAL A 109 5.43 -10.80 -10.84
C VAL A 109 6.96 -10.83 -10.92
N SER A 110 7.49 -11.64 -11.83
CA SER A 110 8.92 -11.64 -12.17
C SER A 110 9.23 -10.43 -13.05
N ALA A 111 10.48 -9.97 -13.02
CA ALA A 111 10.94 -8.97 -13.98
C ALA A 111 10.70 -9.48 -15.41
N LYS A 112 10.03 -8.66 -16.23
CA LYS A 112 9.76 -8.93 -17.64
C LYS A 112 10.60 -8.00 -18.51
N ILE A 113 10.87 -8.43 -19.74
CA ILE A 113 11.38 -7.51 -20.78
C ILE A 113 10.30 -6.47 -21.03
N ALA A 114 10.69 -5.20 -21.10
CA ALA A 114 9.76 -4.12 -21.44
C ALA A 114 9.10 -4.39 -22.79
N ALA A 115 7.78 -4.26 -22.85
CA ALA A 115 7.03 -4.23 -24.10
C ALA A 115 7.58 -3.14 -25.02
N PRO A 116 7.35 -3.16 -26.34
CA PRO A 116 7.87 -2.09 -27.22
C PRO A 116 7.18 -0.73 -27.01
N SER A 117 5.93 -0.70 -26.54
CA SER A 117 5.16 0.53 -26.31
C SER A 117 5.62 1.29 -25.06
N ARG A 118 5.39 2.60 -25.03
CA ARG A 118 5.76 3.48 -23.90
C ARG A 118 4.64 4.43 -23.53
N ILE A 119 4.64 4.85 -22.27
CA ILE A 119 3.92 6.05 -21.82
C ILE A 119 4.94 7.15 -21.58
N TRP A 120 4.72 8.31 -22.16
CA TRP A 120 5.51 9.52 -21.95
C TRP A 120 4.75 10.48 -21.06
N VAL A 121 5.46 11.10 -20.12
CA VAL A 121 4.87 12.05 -19.18
C VAL A 121 5.68 13.35 -19.20
N GLU A 122 4.97 14.46 -19.04
CA GLU A 122 5.57 15.79 -19.16
C GLU A 122 6.58 16.10 -18.06
N GLY A 123 6.22 15.78 -16.81
CA GLY A 123 6.97 16.08 -15.59
C GLY A 123 7.50 14.86 -14.83
N VAL A 124 8.49 15.06 -13.98
CA VAL A 124 8.97 14.01 -13.04
C VAL A 124 7.96 13.69 -11.94
N HIS A 125 7.09 14.65 -11.58
CA HIS A 125 6.03 14.45 -10.59
C HIS A 125 4.92 13.56 -11.15
N ASP A 126 4.59 13.71 -12.43
CA ASP A 126 3.70 12.86 -13.19
C ASP A 126 4.18 11.43 -13.21
N ALA A 127 5.45 11.23 -13.60
CA ALA A 127 6.09 9.91 -13.60
C ALA A 127 5.97 9.24 -12.23
N ALA A 128 6.24 10.01 -11.17
CA ALA A 128 6.20 9.51 -9.80
C ALA A 128 4.77 9.15 -9.34
N LEU A 129 3.74 9.94 -9.68
CA LEU A 129 2.35 9.60 -9.37
C LEU A 129 1.85 8.41 -10.18
N VAL A 130 2.19 8.37 -11.48
CA VAL A 130 1.86 7.25 -12.36
C VAL A 130 2.47 5.96 -11.80
N GLU A 131 3.76 5.99 -11.46
CA GLU A 131 4.45 4.85 -10.84
C GLU A 131 3.80 4.45 -9.51
N LYS A 132 3.44 5.42 -8.66
CA LYS A 132 2.86 5.12 -7.34
C LYS A 132 1.51 4.42 -7.43
N ILE A 133 0.66 4.81 -8.38
CA ILE A 133 -0.72 4.31 -8.49
C ILE A 133 -0.79 3.12 -9.45
N TRP A 134 -0.19 3.20 -10.64
CA TRP A 134 -0.29 2.20 -11.71
C TRP A 134 0.98 1.37 -11.90
N GLY A 135 2.08 1.65 -11.19
CA GLY A 135 3.34 0.96 -11.43
C GLY A 135 3.26 -0.56 -11.28
N HIS A 136 2.36 -1.09 -10.44
CA HIS A 136 2.15 -2.54 -10.36
C HIS A 136 1.58 -3.09 -11.68
N ASP A 137 0.52 -2.47 -12.20
CA ASP A 137 -0.15 -2.85 -13.44
C ASP A 137 0.78 -2.71 -14.65
N LEU A 138 1.49 -1.58 -14.73
CA LEU A 138 2.45 -1.31 -15.80
C LEU A 138 3.57 -2.35 -15.84
N ARG A 139 4.05 -2.82 -14.68
CA ARG A 139 5.03 -3.93 -14.63
C ARG A 139 4.45 -5.27 -15.06
N VAL A 140 3.17 -5.53 -14.78
CA VAL A 140 2.49 -6.75 -15.26
C VAL A 140 2.45 -6.76 -16.78
N GLU A 141 2.15 -5.63 -17.39
CA GLU A 141 2.07 -5.44 -18.85
C GLU A 141 3.44 -5.19 -19.51
N GLY A 142 4.48 -4.89 -18.73
CA GLY A 142 5.81 -4.55 -19.23
C GLY A 142 5.89 -3.16 -19.88
N VAL A 143 4.94 -2.27 -19.59
CA VAL A 143 4.92 -0.89 -20.10
C VAL A 143 5.85 -0.02 -19.26
N VAL A 144 6.66 0.80 -19.93
CA VAL A 144 7.61 1.72 -19.29
C VAL A 144 7.10 3.15 -19.42
N VAL A 145 7.25 3.91 -18.34
CA VAL A 145 6.99 5.35 -18.29
C VAL A 145 8.31 6.10 -18.48
N GLU A 146 8.36 7.03 -19.42
CA GLU A 146 9.54 7.85 -19.72
C GLU A 146 9.21 9.34 -19.63
N TYR A 147 10.19 10.14 -19.22
CA TYR A 147 10.08 11.58 -19.10
C TYR A 147 10.28 12.26 -20.47
N LEU A 148 9.34 13.11 -20.88
CA LEU A 148 9.37 13.83 -22.17
C LEU A 148 10.07 15.19 -22.10
N GLU A 149 10.11 15.81 -20.91
CA GLU A 149 10.65 17.16 -20.69
C GLU A 149 9.86 18.25 -21.45
N GLY A 150 8.53 18.19 -21.39
CA GLY A 150 7.67 19.14 -22.09
C GLY A 150 7.18 18.66 -23.45
N LEU A 151 5.97 19.06 -23.83
CA LEU A 151 5.40 18.74 -25.15
C LEU A 151 6.15 19.37 -26.33
N ASP A 152 6.97 20.40 -26.09
CA ASP A 152 7.81 21.00 -27.13
C ASP A 152 8.79 19.98 -27.75
N ASN A 153 9.18 18.94 -27.01
CA ASN A 153 10.06 17.87 -27.48
C ASN A 153 9.33 16.72 -28.19
N LEU A 154 7.99 16.75 -28.22
CA LEU A 154 7.18 15.62 -28.68
C LEU A 154 7.51 15.23 -30.12
N ALA A 155 7.59 16.19 -31.04
CA ALA A 155 7.82 15.92 -32.45
C ALA A 155 9.17 15.23 -32.71
N GLU A 156 10.24 15.73 -32.08
CA GLU A 156 11.59 15.17 -32.20
C GLU A 156 11.64 13.74 -31.63
N ARG A 157 11.09 13.55 -30.42
CA ARG A 157 11.08 12.24 -29.74
C ARG A 157 10.25 11.22 -30.51
N LEU A 158 9.13 11.63 -31.13
CA LEU A 158 8.35 10.78 -32.02
C LEU A 158 9.11 10.41 -33.30
N ALA A 159 9.89 11.32 -33.87
CA ALA A 159 10.69 11.04 -35.06
C ALA A 159 11.81 10.02 -34.77
N GLU A 160 12.45 10.12 -33.59
CA GLU A 160 13.42 9.14 -33.11
C GLU A 160 12.75 7.80 -32.80
N PHE A 161 11.61 7.84 -32.09
CA PHE A 161 10.94 6.63 -31.67
C PHE A 161 10.32 5.91 -32.87
N GLN A 162 9.72 6.56 -33.86
CA GLN A 162 9.00 5.90 -34.97
C GLN A 162 7.89 4.95 -34.48
N PRO A 163 6.78 5.48 -33.92
CA PRO A 163 5.65 4.67 -33.46
C PRO A 163 5.03 3.83 -34.57
N SER A 164 4.64 2.59 -34.25
CA SER A 164 3.95 1.68 -35.17
C SER A 164 2.83 0.93 -34.44
N ALA A 165 2.05 0.14 -35.18
CA ALA A 165 1.01 -0.70 -34.59
C ALA A 165 1.52 -1.63 -33.46
N GLN A 166 2.79 -2.04 -33.50
CA GLN A 166 3.43 -2.92 -32.52
C GLN A 166 4.22 -2.17 -31.44
N ARG A 167 4.39 -0.85 -31.56
CA ARG A 167 5.09 0.01 -30.58
C ARG A 167 4.42 1.37 -30.52
N ARG A 168 3.41 1.46 -29.66
CA ARG A 168 2.59 2.65 -29.52
C ARG A 168 3.16 3.60 -28.47
N ILE A 169 2.84 4.88 -28.60
CA ILE A 169 3.17 5.90 -27.60
C ILE A 169 1.87 6.44 -27.01
N GLY A 170 1.73 6.34 -25.69
CA GLY A 170 0.80 7.15 -24.93
C GLY A 170 1.49 8.38 -24.38
N VAL A 171 0.88 9.55 -24.42
CA VAL A 171 1.42 10.79 -23.83
C VAL A 171 0.43 11.33 -22.81
N LEU A 172 0.88 11.56 -21.58
CA LEU A 172 0.14 12.27 -20.55
C LEU A 172 0.68 13.71 -20.48
N ALA A 173 -0.16 14.66 -20.87
CA ALA A 173 0.13 16.09 -20.87
C ALA A 173 -0.54 16.81 -19.71
N ASP A 174 0.13 17.82 -19.18
CA ASP A 174 -0.46 18.74 -18.22
C ASP A 174 -1.26 19.81 -18.96
N HIS A 175 -2.28 20.36 -18.30
CA HIS A 175 -3.06 21.50 -18.78
C HIS A 175 -3.58 21.38 -20.22
N LEU A 176 -3.95 20.17 -20.64
CA LEU A 176 -4.43 19.90 -21.99
C LEU A 176 -5.87 20.40 -22.17
N ILE A 177 -6.01 21.70 -22.47
CA ILE A 177 -7.29 22.38 -22.69
C ILE A 177 -7.38 22.83 -24.15
N ALA A 178 -8.55 22.66 -24.77
CA ALA A 178 -8.78 23.10 -26.14
C ALA A 178 -8.40 24.58 -26.36
N GLY A 179 -7.63 24.85 -27.41
CA GLY A 179 -7.18 26.19 -27.78
C GLY A 179 -5.89 26.66 -27.11
N THR A 180 -5.28 25.88 -26.21
CA THR A 180 -3.95 26.17 -25.65
C THR A 180 -2.82 25.80 -26.63
N LYS A 181 -1.58 26.17 -26.28
CA LYS A 181 -0.38 25.82 -27.07
C LYS A 181 -0.19 24.30 -27.08
N GLU A 182 -0.40 23.69 -25.93
CA GLU A 182 -0.26 22.26 -25.64
C GLU A 182 -1.21 21.45 -26.52
N ALA A 183 -2.48 21.87 -26.63
CA ALA A 183 -3.44 21.22 -27.53
C ALA A 183 -2.94 21.23 -28.99
N ARG A 184 -2.45 22.38 -29.48
CA ARG A 184 -1.94 22.50 -30.86
C ARG A 184 -0.74 21.60 -31.14
N LEU A 185 0.15 21.41 -30.17
CA LEU A 185 1.32 20.53 -30.31
C LEU A 185 0.93 19.04 -30.47
N THR A 186 -0.33 18.70 -30.20
CA THR A 186 -0.82 17.31 -30.14
C THR A 186 -1.80 16.97 -31.27
N GLU A 187 -2.26 17.96 -32.04
CA GLU A 187 -3.24 17.79 -33.12
C GLU A 187 -2.73 16.90 -34.27
N ASP A 188 -1.44 17.00 -34.61
CA ASP A 188 -0.86 16.35 -35.80
C ASP A 188 -0.18 15.00 -35.50
N VAL A 189 -0.44 14.40 -34.33
CA VAL A 189 0.21 13.13 -33.96
C VAL A 189 -0.46 11.94 -34.66
N GLY A 190 0.37 11.04 -35.20
CA GLY A 190 -0.06 9.89 -36.01
C GLY A 190 -0.98 8.88 -35.28
N PRO A 191 -1.47 7.85 -35.99
CA PRO A 191 -2.46 6.90 -35.48
C PRO A 191 -1.95 5.99 -34.35
N HIS A 192 -0.63 5.89 -34.18
CA HIS A 192 0.01 5.08 -33.14
C HIS A 192 0.47 5.90 -31.93
N VAL A 193 -0.04 7.14 -31.83
CA VAL A 193 0.21 8.07 -30.72
C VAL A 193 -1.13 8.55 -30.17
N LEU A 194 -1.38 8.29 -28.90
CA LEU A 194 -2.52 8.83 -28.16
C LEU A 194 -2.01 9.87 -27.16
N VAL A 195 -2.52 11.08 -27.24
CA VAL A 195 -2.28 12.11 -26.23
C VAL A 195 -3.54 12.25 -25.39
N THR A 196 -3.37 12.14 -24.08
CA THR A 196 -4.38 12.50 -23.10
C THR A 196 -3.79 13.52 -22.15
N GLY A 197 -4.60 14.05 -21.25
CA GLY A 197 -4.12 14.96 -20.23
C GLY A 197 -5.17 15.26 -19.21
N HIS A 198 -4.82 16.15 -18.29
CA HIS A 198 -5.73 16.67 -17.29
C HIS A 198 -5.93 18.18 -17.43
N PRO A 199 -7.06 18.73 -16.98
CA PRO A 199 -7.35 20.16 -17.13
C PRO A 199 -6.52 21.04 -16.17
N TYR A 200 -5.74 20.44 -15.29
CA TYR A 200 -5.00 21.14 -14.25
C TYR A 200 -3.73 21.81 -14.77
N VAL A 201 -3.34 22.89 -14.10
CA VAL A 201 -2.12 23.64 -14.42
C VAL A 201 -0.87 22.80 -14.12
N ASP A 202 -0.95 21.95 -13.09
CA ASP A 202 0.12 21.03 -12.67
C ASP A 202 -0.48 19.80 -12.01
N ILE A 203 0.19 18.66 -12.11
CA ILE A 203 -0.22 17.38 -11.52
C ILE A 203 -0.54 17.43 -10.01
N TRP A 204 0.01 18.40 -9.26
CA TRP A 204 -0.35 18.59 -7.85
C TRP A 204 -1.86 18.78 -7.66
N GLU A 205 -2.49 19.56 -8.54
CA GLU A 205 -3.92 19.88 -8.45
C GLU A 205 -4.80 18.67 -8.80
N ALA A 206 -4.25 17.64 -9.45
CA ALA A 206 -4.92 16.36 -9.68
C ALA A 206 -5.07 15.54 -8.40
N VAL A 207 -4.32 15.83 -7.33
CA VAL A 207 -4.53 15.20 -6.02
C VAL A 207 -5.70 15.87 -5.32
N LYS A 208 -6.59 15.06 -4.72
CA LYS A 208 -7.75 15.59 -4.00
C LYS A 208 -7.29 16.50 -2.84
N PRO A 209 -7.81 17.73 -2.73
CA PRO A 209 -7.30 18.72 -1.79
C PRO A 209 -7.41 18.25 -0.33
N GLU A 210 -8.42 17.43 0.00
CA GLU A 210 -8.61 16.92 1.36
C GLU A 210 -7.45 16.02 1.82
N ARG A 211 -6.70 15.42 0.88
CA ARG A 211 -5.53 14.57 1.17
C ARG A 211 -4.37 15.36 1.77
N VAL A 212 -4.31 16.64 1.49
CA VAL A 212 -3.31 17.57 2.03
C VAL A 212 -3.91 18.57 3.03
N GLY A 213 -5.13 18.29 3.52
CA GLY A 213 -5.80 19.11 4.53
C GLY A 213 -6.38 20.41 3.97
N LEU A 214 -6.60 20.50 2.66
CA LEU A 214 -7.20 21.66 2.00
C LEU A 214 -8.68 21.39 1.70
N GLN A 215 -9.49 22.44 1.73
CA GLN A 215 -10.87 22.37 1.22
C GLN A 215 -10.92 22.45 -0.31
N LYS A 216 -9.98 23.19 -0.90
CA LYS A 216 -9.77 23.34 -2.33
C LYS A 216 -8.35 23.81 -2.60
N TRP A 217 -7.84 23.54 -3.79
CA TRP A 217 -6.59 24.14 -4.24
C TRP A 217 -6.72 25.67 -4.33
N PRO A 218 -5.70 26.44 -3.91
CA PRO A 218 -5.72 27.89 -4.03
C PRO A 218 -5.61 28.30 -5.50
N GLN A 219 -6.29 29.38 -5.86
CA GLN A 219 -6.15 29.96 -7.19
C GLN A 219 -4.88 30.81 -7.25
N VAL A 220 -3.98 30.49 -8.17
CA VAL A 220 -2.76 31.27 -8.42
C VAL A 220 -3.01 32.20 -9.62
N PRO A 221 -2.76 33.52 -9.49
CA PRO A 221 -2.91 34.45 -10.60
C PRO A 221 -2.02 34.10 -11.79
N ARG A 222 -2.51 34.33 -13.01
CA ARG A 222 -1.72 34.13 -14.24
C ARG A 222 -0.45 34.97 -14.23
N GLY A 223 0.63 34.42 -14.80
CA GLY A 223 1.94 35.07 -14.87
C GLY A 223 2.83 34.86 -13.64
N GLN A 224 2.34 34.13 -12.62
CA GLN A 224 3.16 33.66 -11.50
C GLN A 224 3.50 32.18 -11.69
N ASP A 225 4.67 31.76 -11.18
CA ASP A 225 4.98 30.34 -11.04
C ASP A 225 3.94 29.67 -10.14
N TRP A 226 3.24 28.68 -10.69
CA TRP A 226 2.07 28.09 -10.03
C TRP A 226 2.47 27.38 -8.73
N LYS A 227 3.56 26.60 -8.73
CA LYS A 227 4.04 25.86 -7.54
C LYS A 227 4.41 26.81 -6.41
N THR A 228 5.15 27.86 -6.70
CA THR A 228 5.50 28.90 -5.73
C THR A 228 4.26 29.64 -5.21
N GLY A 229 3.31 29.93 -6.09
CA GLY A 229 2.04 30.55 -5.72
C GLY A 229 1.22 29.70 -4.75
N VAL A 230 1.10 28.40 -5.01
CA VAL A 230 0.43 27.44 -4.13
C VAL A 230 1.13 27.38 -2.77
N CYS A 231 2.47 27.26 -2.75
CA CYS A 231 3.22 27.21 -1.49
C CYS A 231 2.96 28.46 -0.63
N LYS A 232 2.99 29.65 -1.24
CA LYS A 232 2.70 30.91 -0.55
C LYS A 232 1.27 30.99 -0.03
N ALA A 233 0.29 30.56 -0.83
CA ALA A 233 -1.12 30.63 -0.46
C ALA A 233 -1.48 29.66 0.68
N VAL A 234 -0.86 28.48 0.71
CA VAL A 234 -1.10 27.47 1.74
C VAL A 234 -0.21 27.66 2.97
N GLY A 235 0.95 28.31 2.82
CA GLY A 235 1.96 28.45 3.88
C GLY A 235 2.95 27.28 3.94
N TRP A 236 3.23 26.63 2.81
CA TRP A 236 4.30 25.64 2.67
C TRP A 236 5.64 26.33 2.38
N SER A 237 6.75 25.72 2.79
CA SER A 237 8.06 26.40 2.76
C SER A 237 8.57 26.59 1.34
N ASP A 238 8.50 25.55 0.53
CA ASP A 238 9.07 25.50 -0.82
C ASP A 238 8.45 24.36 -1.65
N PRO A 239 8.63 24.38 -2.98
CA PRO A 239 8.02 23.37 -3.83
C PRO A 239 8.46 21.92 -3.58
N LYS A 240 9.66 21.70 -3.04
CA LYS A 240 10.17 20.36 -2.75
C LYS A 240 9.50 19.78 -1.51
N GLU A 241 9.35 20.57 -0.46
CA GLU A 241 8.57 20.18 0.73
C GLU A 241 7.10 19.93 0.37
N ALA A 242 6.50 20.82 -0.39
CA ALA A 242 5.14 20.69 -0.89
C ALA A 242 4.96 19.39 -1.68
N TRP A 243 5.87 19.08 -2.61
CA TRP A 243 5.81 17.83 -3.36
C TRP A 243 5.89 16.60 -2.46
N HIS A 244 6.83 16.55 -1.51
CA HIS A 244 6.93 15.42 -0.58
C HIS A 244 5.63 15.23 0.21
N ARG A 245 5.01 16.33 0.67
CA ARG A 245 3.74 16.30 1.39
C ARG A 245 2.62 15.74 0.51
N ILE A 246 2.47 16.26 -0.70
CA ILE A 246 1.46 15.82 -1.68
C ILE A 246 1.67 14.35 -2.02
N TYR A 247 2.88 13.98 -2.46
CA TYR A 247 3.22 12.62 -2.84
C TYR A 247 2.91 11.64 -1.72
N ASN A 248 3.30 11.95 -0.47
CA ASN A 248 3.07 11.05 0.67
C ASN A 248 1.59 10.90 1.04
N SER A 249 0.73 11.85 0.70
CA SER A 249 -0.71 11.77 0.94
C SER A 249 -1.48 10.84 0.01
N VAL A 250 -0.87 10.48 -1.14
CA VAL A 250 -1.48 9.61 -2.15
C VAL A 250 -1.15 8.15 -1.85
N HIS A 251 -2.16 7.30 -1.79
CA HIS A 251 -2.00 5.86 -1.55
C HIS A 251 -2.66 5.00 -2.63
N SER A 252 -3.73 5.49 -3.27
CA SER A 252 -4.46 4.79 -4.32
C SER A 252 -5.11 5.76 -5.30
N PHE A 253 -5.69 5.22 -6.37
CA PHE A 253 -6.50 5.96 -7.34
C PHE A 253 -7.62 6.79 -6.68
N ARG A 254 -8.08 6.41 -5.48
CA ARG A 254 -9.14 7.14 -4.77
C ARG A 254 -8.71 8.53 -4.29
N ASP A 255 -7.41 8.81 -4.30
CA ASP A 255 -6.81 10.03 -3.76
C ASP A 255 -6.58 11.09 -4.82
N ILE A 256 -6.83 10.76 -6.09
CA ILE A 256 -6.69 11.65 -7.24
C ILE A 256 -8.05 11.90 -7.90
N ASP A 257 -8.12 12.95 -8.71
CA ASP A 257 -9.29 13.31 -9.48
C ASP A 257 -9.55 12.33 -10.64
N ILE A 258 -10.83 12.17 -10.98
CA ILE A 258 -11.28 11.25 -12.03
C ILE A 258 -10.77 11.61 -13.43
N SER A 259 -10.49 12.89 -13.69
CA SER A 259 -9.92 13.35 -14.96
C SER A 259 -8.55 12.73 -15.23
N LEU A 260 -7.66 12.73 -14.23
CA LEU A 260 -6.35 12.08 -14.32
C LEU A 260 -6.49 10.56 -14.42
N ILE A 261 -7.38 9.95 -13.62
CA ILE A 261 -7.62 8.50 -13.70
C ILE A 261 -8.00 8.12 -15.13
N GLY A 262 -9.04 8.75 -15.68
CA GLY A 262 -9.52 8.45 -17.01
C GLY A 262 -8.45 8.67 -18.09
N ALA A 263 -7.63 9.72 -17.96
CA ALA A 263 -6.53 9.96 -18.90
C ALA A 263 -5.53 8.79 -18.90
N VAL A 264 -5.03 8.39 -17.72
CA VAL A 264 -4.04 7.31 -17.60
C VAL A 264 -4.61 5.96 -18.03
N GLU A 265 -5.84 5.62 -17.64
CA GLU A 265 -6.48 4.36 -18.07
C GLU A 265 -6.57 4.26 -19.60
N ARG A 266 -6.99 5.34 -20.28
CA ARG A 266 -7.03 5.36 -21.76
C ARG A 266 -5.65 5.19 -22.38
N LEU A 267 -4.59 5.74 -21.78
CA LEU A 267 -3.23 5.51 -22.25
C LEU A 267 -2.80 4.06 -22.07
N VAL A 268 -3.09 3.47 -20.90
CA VAL A 268 -2.78 2.06 -20.61
C VAL A 268 -3.49 1.15 -21.60
N ASP A 269 -4.79 1.35 -21.81
CA ASP A 269 -5.58 0.59 -22.79
C ASP A 269 -4.98 0.72 -24.20
N PHE A 270 -4.64 1.94 -24.62
CA PHE A 270 -4.08 2.18 -25.94
C PHE A 270 -2.75 1.46 -26.20
N VAL A 271 -1.85 1.46 -25.21
CA VAL A 271 -0.49 0.91 -25.37
C VAL A 271 -0.40 -0.59 -25.13
N THR A 272 -1.39 -1.17 -24.46
CA THR A 272 -1.45 -2.60 -24.12
C THR A 272 -2.40 -3.40 -25.01
N ASN A 273 -3.44 -2.76 -25.57
CA ASN A 273 -4.42 -3.43 -26.43
C ASN A 273 -4.23 -3.04 -27.91
N PRO A 274 -3.69 -3.94 -28.75
CA PRO A 274 -3.47 -3.66 -30.17
C PRO A 274 -4.75 -3.58 -31.00
N ASP A 275 -5.88 -4.09 -30.49
CA ASP A 275 -7.15 -4.09 -31.21
C ASP A 275 -7.89 -2.74 -31.11
N LEU A 276 -7.55 -1.91 -30.11
CA LEU A 276 -8.10 -0.56 -29.97
C LEU A 276 -7.48 0.39 -30.98
N GLN A 277 -8.33 1.20 -31.62
CA GLN A 277 -7.90 2.33 -32.43
C GLN A 277 -7.90 3.61 -31.60
N LYS A 278 -7.08 4.58 -32.02
CA LYS A 278 -7.01 5.90 -31.39
C LYS A 278 -8.39 6.58 -31.30
N SER A 279 -9.21 6.42 -32.34
CA SER A 279 -10.58 6.98 -32.41
C SER A 279 -11.54 6.43 -31.37
N ASP A 280 -11.29 5.24 -30.83
CA ASP A 280 -12.16 4.60 -29.83
C ASP A 280 -11.97 5.20 -28.43
N LEU A 281 -10.91 5.99 -28.26
CA LEU A 281 -10.42 6.52 -26.97
C LEU A 281 -10.42 8.06 -26.90
N LEU A 282 -10.89 8.74 -27.96
CA LEU A 282 -11.10 10.18 -27.99
C LEU A 282 -12.55 10.51 -27.63
#